data_AF-A0A7S0EEY3-F1
#
_entry.id   AF-A0A7S0EEY3-F1
#
_cell.length_a   1.000
_cell.length_b   1.000
_cell.length_c   1.000
_cell.angle_alpha   90.00
_cell.angle_beta   90.00
_cell.angle_gamma   90.00
#
_symmetry.space_group_name_H-M   'P 1'
#
loop_
_entity.id
_entity.type
_entity.pdbx_description
1 polymer ?
#
loop_
_entity_poly.entity_id
_entity_poly.type
_entity_poly.pdbx_seq_one_letter_code
_entity_poly.pdbx_strand_id
1 'polypeptide(L)'
;FSQATFDKSTKQVPFKPMLFALSFFHSLCLGRRKFGTQGFSRPYAWNNGDLQVCGMILHNYSEANAETPWADVRYLFGEVMYGGHITDPWDRRITATYLDVLLCPALVDEKAGFE
;
A
#
# COMPACT_ATOMS: atom_id res chain seq x y z
N PHE A 1 10.07 5.12 7.23
CA PHE A 1 10.16 4.12 8.33
C PHE A 1 11.60 4.02 8.81
N SER A 2 11.82 3.73 10.09
CA SER A 2 13.19 3.54 10.64
C SER A 2 13.71 2.13 10.31
N GLN A 3 15.02 1.92 10.42
CA GLN A 3 15.62 0.60 10.23
C GLN A 3 14.99 -0.45 11.17
N ALA A 4 14.74 -0.08 12.43
CA ALA A 4 14.05 -0.94 13.40
C ALA A 4 12.66 -1.40 12.94
N THR A 5 11.96 -0.60 12.12
CA THR A 5 10.66 -1.00 11.54
C THR A 5 10.84 -2.07 10.47
N PHE A 6 11.87 -1.95 9.62
CA PHE A 6 12.17 -2.93 8.58
C PHE A 6 12.54 -4.30 9.15
N ASP A 7 13.25 -4.31 10.27
CA ASP A 7 13.74 -5.56 10.89
C ASP A 7 12.77 -6.13 11.93
N LYS A 8 11.60 -5.50 12.13
CA LYS A 8 10.63 -5.88 13.15
C LYS A 8 9.94 -7.22 12.87
N SER A 9 9.68 -7.54 11.61
CA SER A 9 8.93 -8.75 11.23
C SER A 9 9.83 -9.98 11.18
N THR A 10 9.29 -11.13 11.60
CA THR A 10 9.95 -12.43 11.46
C THR A 10 9.95 -12.92 9.99
N LYS A 11 9.03 -12.40 9.17
CA LYS A 11 8.87 -12.73 7.74
C LYS A 11 9.46 -11.65 6.85
N GLN A 12 10.76 -11.42 6.98
CA GLN A 12 11.44 -10.31 6.30
C GLN A 12 11.34 -10.36 4.76
N VAL A 13 11.37 -11.57 4.18
CA VAL A 13 11.33 -11.77 2.72
C VAL A 13 10.08 -11.13 2.09
N PRO A 14 8.85 -11.40 2.56
CA PRO A 14 7.67 -10.69 2.06
C PRO A 14 7.47 -9.30 2.69
N PHE A 15 7.82 -9.12 3.96
CA PHE A 15 7.48 -7.88 4.67
C PHE A 15 8.22 -6.65 4.12
N LYS A 16 9.53 -6.75 3.85
CA LYS A 16 10.33 -5.59 3.41
C LYS A 16 9.88 -5.05 2.03
N PRO A 17 9.69 -5.90 1.00
CA PRO A 17 9.14 -5.46 -0.29
C PRO A 17 7.73 -4.87 -0.16
N MET A 18 6.85 -5.47 0.64
CA MET A 18 5.51 -4.94 0.84
C MET A 18 5.50 -3.58 1.55
N LEU A 19 6.37 -3.38 2.54
CA LEU A 19 6.53 -2.09 3.23
C LEU A 19 7.06 -1.00 2.28
N PHE A 20 7.96 -1.38 1.36
CA PHE A 20 8.41 -0.51 0.28
C PHE A 20 7.26 -0.18 -0.68
N ALA A 21 6.52 -1.18 -1.15
CA ALA A 21 5.37 -1.00 -2.04
C ALA A 21 4.30 -0.08 -1.41
N LEU A 22 4.02 -0.22 -0.11
CA LEU A 22 3.15 0.69 0.64
C LEU A 22 3.69 2.14 0.66
N SER A 23 4.99 2.31 0.88
CA SER A 23 5.63 3.64 0.90
C SER A 23 5.60 4.29 -0.50
N PHE A 24 5.78 3.48 -1.53
CA PHE A 24 5.70 3.91 -2.92
C PHE A 24 4.27 4.27 -3.30
N PHE A 25 3.29 3.45 -2.93
CA PHE A 25 1.86 3.74 -3.09
C PHE A 25 1.46 5.06 -2.44
N HIS A 26 1.85 5.30 -1.18
CA HIS A 26 1.60 6.57 -0.50
C HIS A 26 2.17 7.76 -1.29
N SER A 27 3.40 7.60 -1.78
CA SER A 27 4.08 8.62 -2.59
C SER A 27 3.38 8.87 -3.94
N LEU A 28 2.86 7.83 -4.59
CA LEU A 28 2.05 7.95 -5.80
C LEU A 28 0.75 8.70 -5.55
N CYS A 29 0.04 8.39 -4.45
CA CYS A 29 -1.17 9.10 -4.04
C CYS A 29 -0.89 10.60 -3.83
N LEU A 30 0.16 10.92 -3.08
CA LEU A 30 0.57 12.31 -2.85
C LEU A 30 1.04 13.01 -4.13
N GLY A 31 1.79 12.32 -4.99
CA GLY A 31 2.29 12.84 -6.25
C GLY A 31 1.17 13.11 -7.25
N ARG A 32 0.26 12.15 -7.41
CA ARG A 32 -0.92 12.27 -8.29
C ARG A 32 -1.83 13.42 -7.86
N ARG A 33 -2.01 13.62 -6.55
CA ARG A 33 -2.79 14.75 -6.00
C ARG A 33 -2.27 16.12 -6.47
N LYS A 34 -0.99 16.26 -6.83
CA LYS A 34 -0.41 17.53 -7.31
C LYS A 34 -0.93 17.94 -8.70
N PHE A 35 -1.54 17.04 -9.45
CA PHE A 35 -2.10 17.31 -10.79
C PHE A 35 -3.55 17.85 -10.74
N GLY A 36 -4.03 18.26 -9.56
CA GLY A 36 -5.39 18.78 -9.40
C GLY A 36 -6.45 17.77 -9.83
N THR A 37 -7.46 18.24 -10.55
CA THR A 37 -8.60 17.42 -11.02
C THR A 37 -8.22 16.35 -12.05
N GLN A 38 -7.07 16.49 -12.71
CA GLN A 38 -6.54 15.43 -13.59
C GLN A 38 -5.94 14.26 -12.79
N GLY A 39 -5.49 14.53 -11.56
CA GLY A 39 -5.01 13.52 -10.63
C GLY A 39 -6.16 12.78 -9.96
N PHE A 40 -6.93 13.51 -9.16
CA PHE A 40 -8.11 13.04 -8.44
C PHE A 40 -9.21 14.09 -8.56
N SER A 41 -10.48 13.68 -8.55
CA SER A 41 -11.59 14.64 -8.66
C SER A 41 -11.62 15.62 -7.47
N ARG A 42 -11.05 15.23 -6.33
CA ARG A 42 -10.93 16.04 -5.10
C ARG A 42 -9.54 15.91 -4.44
N PRO A 43 -9.09 16.93 -3.70
CA PRO A 43 -7.82 16.87 -2.97
C PRO A 43 -7.96 16.07 -1.66
N TYR A 44 -7.94 14.74 -1.74
CA TYR A 44 -8.04 13.88 -0.55
C TYR A 44 -6.87 14.09 0.42
N ALA A 45 -7.17 14.14 1.72
CA ALA A 45 -6.26 14.59 2.77
C ALA A 45 -5.43 13.45 3.40
N TRP A 46 -4.75 12.66 2.58
CA TRP A 46 -3.80 11.67 3.09
C TRP A 46 -2.60 12.32 3.77
N ASN A 47 -2.17 11.73 4.87
CA ASN A 47 -1.09 12.20 5.72
C ASN A 47 -0.17 11.04 6.16
N ASN A 48 0.91 11.38 6.87
CA ASN A 48 1.89 10.40 7.33
C ASN A 48 1.30 9.39 8.35
N GLY A 49 0.24 9.77 9.07
CA GLY A 49 -0.49 8.90 9.98
C GLY A 49 -1.12 7.72 9.25
N ASP A 50 -1.74 7.95 8.08
CA ASP A 50 -2.29 6.88 7.24
C ASP A 50 -1.20 5.86 6.88
N LEU A 51 -0.02 6.35 6.48
CA LEU A 51 1.14 5.51 6.16
C LEU A 51 1.64 4.71 7.38
N GLN A 52 1.76 5.35 8.55
CA GLN A 52 2.23 4.66 9.76
C GLN A 52 1.24 3.58 10.22
N VAL A 53 -0.06 3.88 10.21
CA VAL A 53 -1.09 2.91 10.58
C VAL A 53 -1.10 1.74 9.60
N CYS A 54 -1.04 1.99 8.29
CA CYS A 54 -0.94 0.91 7.29
C CYS A 54 0.31 0.05 7.50
N GLY A 55 1.46 0.65 7.85
CA GLY A 55 2.69 -0.10 8.16
C GLY A 55 2.55 -0.99 9.40
N MET A 56 1.87 -0.49 10.45
CA MET A 56 1.56 -1.29 11.64
C MET A 56 0.61 -2.45 11.31
N ILE A 57 -0.41 -2.20 10.50
CA ILE A 57 -1.34 -3.25 10.11
C ILE A 57 -0.64 -4.30 9.26
N LEU A 58 0.19 -3.90 8.29
CA LEU A 58 0.99 -4.83 7.48
C LEU A 58 1.82 -5.75 8.36
N HIS A 59 2.51 -5.19 9.35
CA HIS A 59 3.28 -5.98 10.31
C HIS A 59 2.40 -6.99 11.04
N ASN A 60 1.28 -6.55 11.61
CA ASN A 60 0.40 -7.44 12.37
C ASN A 60 -0.21 -8.56 11.51
N TYR A 61 -0.60 -8.26 10.26
CA TYR A 61 -1.11 -9.26 9.33
C TYR A 61 -0.03 -10.24 8.88
N SER A 62 1.19 -9.76 8.62
CA SER A 62 2.32 -10.64 8.30
C SER A 62 2.63 -11.59 9.45
N GLU A 63 2.64 -11.13 10.70
CA GLU A 63 2.93 -12.01 11.83
C GLU A 63 1.78 -13.00 12.10
N ALA A 64 0.52 -12.58 11.95
CA ALA A 64 -0.65 -13.40 12.26
C ALA A 64 -0.94 -14.52 11.24
N ASN A 65 -0.53 -14.38 9.97
CA ASN A 65 -0.91 -15.30 8.90
C ASN A 65 0.29 -16.07 8.35
N ALA A 66 0.20 -17.40 8.22
CA ALA A 66 1.29 -18.22 7.70
C ALA A 66 1.71 -17.82 6.27
N GLU A 67 0.72 -17.57 5.41
CA GLU A 67 0.89 -17.07 4.05
C GLU A 67 0.63 -15.56 3.97
N THR A 68 1.19 -14.90 2.95
CA THR A 68 0.99 -13.47 2.75
C THR A 68 -0.44 -13.17 2.29
N PRO A 69 -1.24 -12.41 3.07
CA PRO A 69 -2.65 -12.17 2.77
C PRO A 69 -2.82 -11.00 1.79
N TRP A 70 -2.47 -11.23 0.52
CA TRP A 70 -2.43 -10.19 -0.52
C TRP A 70 -3.77 -9.44 -0.70
N ALA A 71 -4.86 -10.19 -0.84
CA ALA A 71 -6.19 -9.62 -1.05
C ALA A 71 -6.66 -8.78 0.14
N ASP A 72 -6.45 -9.28 1.36
CA ASP A 72 -6.86 -8.58 2.58
C ASP A 72 -6.08 -7.28 2.79
N VAL A 73 -4.76 -7.31 2.56
CA VAL A 73 -3.91 -6.11 2.66
C VAL A 73 -4.33 -5.06 1.62
N ARG A 74 -4.60 -5.48 0.37
CA ARG A 74 -5.09 -4.55 -0.67
C ARG A 74 -6.46 -3.98 -0.32
N TYR A 75 -7.38 -4.82 0.13
CA TYR A 75 -8.71 -4.37 0.55
C TYR A 75 -8.62 -3.37 1.70
N LEU A 76 -7.81 -3.68 2.71
CA LEU A 76 -7.68 -2.80 3.86
C LEU A 76 -7.02 -1.47 3.50
N PHE A 77 -6.01 -1.47 2.64
CA PHE A 77 -5.38 -0.23 2.20
C PHE A 77 -6.27 0.56 1.24
N GLY A 78 -6.91 -0.12 0.29
CA GLY A 78 -7.65 0.47 -0.81
C GLY A 78 -9.06 0.92 -0.46
N GLU A 79 -9.80 0.13 0.32
CA GLU A 79 -11.19 0.42 0.69
C GLU A 79 -11.31 1.08 2.06
N VAL A 80 -10.51 0.63 3.05
CA VAL A 80 -10.67 1.10 4.44
C VAL A 80 -9.76 2.29 4.73
N MET A 81 -8.44 2.14 4.56
CA MET A 81 -7.47 3.16 4.98
C MET A 81 -7.44 4.35 4.03
N TYR A 82 -6.98 4.19 2.79
CA TYR A 82 -6.94 5.29 1.82
C TYR A 82 -8.32 5.51 1.20
N GLY A 83 -9.07 4.43 0.95
CA GLY A 83 -10.42 4.46 0.40
C GLY A 83 -11.44 5.18 1.26
N GLY A 84 -11.27 5.14 2.59
CA GLY A 84 -12.12 5.88 3.53
C GLY A 84 -12.09 7.40 3.34
N HIS A 85 -11.04 7.93 2.72
CA HIS A 85 -10.96 9.36 2.35
C HIS A 85 -11.67 9.66 1.02
N ILE A 86 -11.85 8.65 0.17
CA ILE A 86 -12.27 8.80 -1.23
C ILE A 86 -13.79 8.72 -1.34
N THR A 87 -14.40 9.79 -1.83
CA THR A 87 -15.84 9.87 -2.06
C THR A 87 -16.25 9.55 -3.49
N ASP A 88 -15.33 9.70 -4.46
CA ASP A 88 -15.58 9.41 -5.87
C ASP A 88 -15.23 7.95 -6.22
N PRO A 89 -16.17 7.15 -6.76
CA PRO A 89 -15.89 5.76 -7.14
C PRO A 89 -14.80 5.60 -8.21
N TRP A 90 -14.63 6.59 -9.10
CA TRP A 90 -13.58 6.55 -10.12
C TRP A 90 -12.20 6.78 -9.53
N ASP A 91 -12.09 7.70 -8.57
CA ASP A 91 -10.85 7.90 -7.83
C ASP A 91 -10.49 6.67 -6.99
N ARG A 92 -11.50 5.97 -6.46
CA ARG A 92 -11.29 4.72 -5.70
C ARG A 92 -10.73 3.61 -6.58
N ARG A 93 -11.21 3.53 -7.84
CA ARG A 93 -10.66 2.59 -8.83
C ARG A 93 -9.18 2.85 -9.09
N ILE A 94 -8.74 4.11 -9.10
CA ILE A 94 -7.31 4.45 -9.28
C ILE A 94 -6.48 3.86 -8.13
N THR A 95 -6.88 4.09 -6.88
CA THR A 95 -6.12 3.59 -5.72
C THR A 95 -6.14 2.07 -5.63
N ALA A 96 -7.28 1.43 -5.93
CA ALA A 96 -7.38 -0.02 -6.01
C ALA A 96 -6.42 -0.59 -7.08
N THR A 97 -6.41 0.02 -8.27
CA THR A 97 -5.52 -0.39 -9.38
C THR A 97 -4.05 -0.28 -9.00
N TYR A 98 -3.64 0.80 -8.32
CA TYR A 98 -2.26 0.91 -7.83
C TYR A 98 -1.90 -0.21 -6.86
N LEU A 99 -2.79 -0.56 -5.93
CA LEU A 99 -2.55 -1.63 -4.97
C LEU A 99 -2.50 -3.01 -5.63
N ASP A 100 -3.35 -3.28 -6.62
CA ASP A 100 -3.32 -4.54 -7.38
C ASP A 100 -2.01 -4.76 -8.12
N VAL A 101 -1.45 -3.70 -8.72
CA VAL A 101 -0.17 -3.76 -9.44
C VAL A 101 1.01 -3.85 -8.47
N LEU A 102 1.00 -3.03 -7.41
CA LEU A 102 2.15 -2.91 -6.50
C LEU A 102 2.24 -4.04 -5.49
N LEU A 103 1.11 -4.58 -5.00
CA LEU A 103 1.08 -5.61 -3.96
C LEU A 103 0.62 -6.94 -4.56
N CYS A 104 1.36 -7.48 -5.53
CA CYS A 104 1.08 -8.77 -6.14
C CYS A 104 2.10 -9.85 -5.70
N PRO A 105 1.76 -11.15 -5.81
CA PRO A 105 2.68 -12.23 -5.47
C PRO A 105 4.04 -12.15 -6.17
N ALA A 106 4.08 -11.59 -7.39
CA ALA A 106 5.34 -11.36 -8.12
C ALA A 106 6.29 -10.39 -7.40
N LEU A 107 5.80 -9.54 -6.48
CA LEU A 107 6.63 -8.61 -5.70
C LEU A 107 7.71 -9.32 -4.86
N VAL A 108 7.45 -10.56 -4.46
CA VAL A 108 8.35 -11.36 -3.59
C VAL A 108 9.02 -12.50 -4.36
N ASP A 109 8.74 -12.63 -5.66
CA ASP A 109 9.38 -13.61 -6.51
C ASP A 109 10.69 -13.04 -7.05
N GLU A 110 11.83 -13.64 -6.66
CA GLU A 110 13.16 -13.26 -7.16
C GLU A 110 13.28 -13.41 -8.68
N LYS A 111 12.41 -14.21 -9.32
CA LYS A 111 12.40 -14.44 -10.76
C LYS A 111 11.48 -13.51 -11.53
N ALA A 112 10.83 -12.55 -10.87
CA ALA A 112 10.07 -11.50 -11.54
C ALA A 112 11.03 -10.48 -12.21
N GLY A 113 11.79 -10.95 -13.19
CA GLY A 113 12.41 -10.09 -14.18
C GLY A 113 11.31 -9.40 -14.97
N PHE A 114 11.49 -8.11 -15.22
CA PHE A 114 10.72 -7.39 -16.24
C PHE A 114 11.03 -8.03 -17.60
N GLU A 115 10.30 -9.09 -17.97
CA GLU A 115 10.22 -9.57 -19.36
C GLU A 115 9.26 -8.69 -20.18
#